data_AF-A0A7Y6X954-F1
#
_entry.id   AF-A0A7Y6X954-F1
#
_cell.length_a   1.000
_cell.length_b   1.000
_cell.length_c   1.000
_cell.angle_alpha   90.00
_cell.angle_beta   90.00
_cell.angle_gamma   90.00
#
_symmetry.space_group_name_H-M   'P 1'
#
loop_
_entity.id
_entity.type
_entity.pdbx_description
1 polymer ?
#
loop_
_entity_poly.entity_id
_entity_poly.type
_entity_poly.pdbx_seq_one_letter_code
_entity_poly.pdbx_strand_id
1 'polypeptide(L)'
;MDATLAPSCPLHPERPADGICSRCGTFLCEGCRKWQVQRMLCLRCHKVALGEKPSPRATMALFFATAGFLGFAPGLVGLVLGYQELAAIRAGTAPGSGEGWALLARNLGWFHLTMLLIIVAGWMARS
;
A
#
# COMPACT_ATOMS: atom_id res chain seq x y z
N MET A 1 -19.26 26.30 26.31
CA MET A 1 -18.02 25.56 26.60
C MET A 1 -18.24 24.15 26.10
N ASP A 2 -18.00 23.92 24.81
CA ASP A 2 -18.14 22.60 24.22
C ASP A 2 -16.98 21.74 24.73
N ALA A 3 -17.31 20.76 25.57
CA ALA A 3 -16.37 19.74 25.98
C ALA A 3 -16.00 18.91 24.75
N THR A 4 -14.94 19.31 24.05
CA THR A 4 -14.30 18.47 23.04
C THR A 4 -13.86 17.20 23.72
N LEU A 5 -14.67 16.14 23.58
CA LEU A 5 -14.35 14.79 24.02
C LEU A 5 -12.95 14.46 23.52
N ALA A 6 -11.99 14.37 24.46
CA ALA A 6 -10.65 13.94 24.12
C ALA A 6 -10.78 12.59 23.41
N PRO A 7 -10.14 12.41 22.24
CA PRO A 7 -10.26 11.15 21.51
C PRO A 7 -9.82 10.02 22.45
N SER A 8 -10.68 9.01 22.61
CA SER A 8 -10.43 7.85 23.47
C SER A 8 -10.03 6.64 22.65
N CYS A 9 -9.35 5.69 23.29
CA CYS A 9 -9.04 4.44 22.61
C CYS A 9 -10.34 3.63 22.42
N PRO A 10 -10.66 3.15 21.20
CA PRO A 10 -11.89 2.39 20.97
C PRO A 10 -11.93 1.04 21.70
N LEU A 11 -10.79 0.54 22.17
CA LEU A 11 -10.69 -0.67 22.99
C LEU A 11 -10.75 -0.38 24.50
N HIS A 12 -10.42 0.85 24.90
CA HIS A 12 -10.38 1.30 26.29
C HIS A 12 -10.96 2.72 26.35
N PRO A 13 -12.30 2.87 26.27
CA PRO A 13 -12.96 4.18 26.24
C PRO A 13 -12.63 5.05 27.46
N GLU A 14 -12.30 4.42 28.58
CA GLU A 14 -11.90 5.05 29.85
C GLU A 14 -10.48 5.63 29.83
N ARG A 15 -9.67 5.32 28.80
CA ARG A 15 -8.29 5.82 28.67
C ARG A 15 -8.18 6.87 27.56
N PRO A 16 -7.56 8.02 27.83
CA PRO A 16 -7.30 9.02 26.79
C PRO A 16 -6.37 8.43 25.72
N ALA A 17 -6.59 8.80 24.46
CA ALA A 17 -5.67 8.46 23.41
C ALA A 17 -4.38 9.27 23.56
N ASP A 18 -3.27 8.57 23.49
CA ASP A 18 -1.91 9.10 23.58
C ASP A 18 -1.29 9.29 22.18
N GLY A 19 -1.93 8.73 21.15
CA GLY A 19 -1.55 8.99 19.77
C GLY A 19 -2.47 8.33 18.76
N ILE A 20 -2.07 8.42 17.50
CA ILE A 20 -2.80 7.85 16.36
C ILE A 20 -1.91 6.81 15.69
N CYS A 21 -2.49 5.66 15.36
CA CYS A 21 -1.82 4.65 14.55
C CYS A 21 -1.39 5.28 13.22
N SER A 22 -0.09 5.35 12.94
CA SER A 22 0.48 5.93 11.72
C SER A 22 0.02 5.24 10.44
N ARG A 23 -0.65 4.09 10.56
CA ARG A 23 -1.10 3.25 9.44
C ARG A 23 -2.59 3.30 9.19
N CYS A 24 -3.42 3.03 10.21
CA CYS A 24 -4.88 2.95 10.05
C CYS A 24 -5.64 4.13 10.66
N GLY A 25 -4.96 5.11 11.26
CA GLY A 25 -5.61 6.31 11.82
C GLY A 25 -6.38 6.09 13.12
N THR A 26 -6.36 4.88 13.70
CA THR A 26 -7.05 4.60 14.96
C THR A 26 -6.35 5.26 16.14
N PHE A 27 -7.13 5.86 17.05
CA PHE A 27 -6.65 6.39 18.33
C PHE A 27 -6.17 5.27 19.27
N LEU A 28 -5.01 5.46 19.87
CA LEU A 28 -4.35 4.46 20.72
C LEU A 28 -4.04 5.05 22.09
N CYS A 29 -4.37 4.32 23.14
CA CYS A 29 -3.85 4.60 24.47
C CYS A 29 -2.43 4.03 24.63
N GLU A 30 -1.73 4.42 25.70
CA GLU A 30 -0.39 3.95 26.02
C GLU A 30 -0.28 2.41 26.12
N GLY A 31 -1.34 1.71 26.52
CA GLY A 31 -1.35 0.24 26.57
C GLY A 31 -1.53 -0.43 25.21
N CYS A 32 -2.16 0.25 24.25
CA CYS A 32 -2.45 -0.30 22.92
C CYS A 32 -1.40 0.08 21.87
N ARG A 33 -0.58 1.11 22.11
CA ARG A 33 0.49 1.52 21.19
C ARG A 33 1.59 0.45 21.12
N LYS A 34 2.04 0.14 19.92
CA LYS A 34 3.24 -0.66 19.64
C LYS A 34 4.16 0.16 18.76
N TRP A 35 5.43 0.22 19.13
CA TRP A 35 6.44 0.96 18.39
C TRP A 35 7.15 0.03 17.40
N GLN A 36 7.23 0.45 16.14
CA GLN A 36 7.99 -0.23 15.10
C GLN A 36 8.69 0.81 14.24
N VAL A 37 10.03 0.84 14.29
CA VAL A 37 10.89 1.76 13.50
C VAL A 37 10.34 3.20 13.51
N GLN A 38 10.25 3.81 14.69
CA GLN A 38 9.70 5.16 14.93
C GLN A 38 8.23 5.39 14.52
N ARG A 39 7.49 4.36 14.08
CA ARG A 39 6.05 4.44 13.82
C ARG A 39 5.27 3.89 15.00
N MET A 40 4.21 4.60 15.38
CA MET A 40 3.25 4.15 16.38
C MET A 40 2.15 3.34 15.67
N LEU A 41 2.02 2.06 15.99
CA LEU A 41 1.06 1.13 15.36
C LEU A 41 0.09 0.56 16.38
N CYS A 42 -1.14 0.27 15.93
CA CYS A 42 -2.07 -0.54 16.71
C CYS A 42 -1.65 -2.02 16.69
N LEU A 43 -2.09 -2.83 17.64
CA LEU A 43 -1.73 -4.25 17.72
C LEU A 43 -1.98 -5.02 16.41
N ARG A 44 -3.11 -4.73 15.74
CA ARG A 44 -3.45 -5.35 14.45
C ARG A 44 -2.44 -4.95 13.36
N CYS A 45 -2.18 -3.66 13.20
CA CYS A 45 -1.22 -3.15 12.21
C CYS A 45 0.20 -3.61 12.50
N HIS A 46 0.58 -3.70 13.77
CA HIS A 46 1.87 -4.22 14.22
C HIS A 46 2.03 -5.70 13.84
N LYS A 47 1.02 -6.54 14.11
CA LYS A 47 1.03 -7.95 13.67
C LYS A 47 1.15 -8.11 12.16
N VAL A 48 0.44 -7.29 11.39
CA VAL A 48 0.53 -7.29 9.91
C VAL A 48 1.90 -6.79 9.45
N ALA A 49 2.50 -5.81 10.14
CA ALA A 49 3.81 -5.27 9.81
C ALA A 49 4.98 -6.18 10.24
N LEU A 50 4.77 -7.10 11.18
CA LEU A 50 5.66 -8.22 11.47
C LEU A 50 5.59 -9.33 10.42
N GLY A 51 4.59 -9.31 9.52
CA GLY A 51 4.54 -10.18 8.35
C GLY A 51 5.66 -9.83 7.38
N GLU A 52 6.85 -10.43 7.57
CA GLU A 52 8.08 -10.10 6.83
C GLU A 52 7.99 -10.37 5.31
N LYS A 53 7.03 -11.20 4.87
CA LYS A 53 6.94 -11.59 3.46
C LYS A 53 6.01 -10.67 2.68
N PRO A 54 6.43 -10.18 1.49
CA PRO A 54 5.53 -9.53 0.54
C PRO A 54 4.29 -10.39 0.31
N SER A 55 3.13 -9.75 0.13
CA SER A 55 1.94 -10.51 -0.20
C SER A 55 2.11 -11.23 -1.55
N PRO A 56 1.41 -12.35 -1.77
CA PRO A 56 1.39 -13.00 -3.09
C PRO A 56 0.98 -12.03 -4.20
N ARG A 57 0.07 -11.07 -3.90
CA ARG A 57 -0.34 -10.03 -4.85
C ARG A 57 0.82 -9.11 -5.22
N ALA A 58 1.63 -8.67 -4.26
CA ALA A 58 2.81 -7.85 -4.51
C ALA A 58 3.83 -8.59 -5.40
N THR A 59 4.06 -9.87 -5.15
CA THR A 59 4.94 -10.73 -5.95
C THR A 59 4.41 -10.90 -7.37
N MET A 60 3.11 -11.20 -7.53
CA MET A 60 2.48 -11.32 -8.85
C MET A 60 2.48 -10.00 -9.62
N ALA A 61 2.29 -8.87 -8.93
CA ALA A 61 2.35 -7.54 -9.55
C ALA A 61 3.71 -7.32 -10.21
N LEU A 62 4.80 -7.63 -9.51
CA LEU A 62 6.15 -7.50 -10.09
C LEU A 62 6.38 -8.50 -11.23
N PHE A 63 5.95 -9.75 -11.08
CA PHE A 63 6.07 -10.75 -12.13
C PHE A 63 5.42 -10.30 -13.44
N PHE A 64 4.16 -9.84 -13.39
CA PHE A 64 3.44 -9.34 -14.56
C PHE A 64 4.06 -8.06 -15.13
N ALA A 65 4.51 -7.15 -14.27
CA ALA A 65 5.21 -5.95 -14.71
C ALA A 65 6.49 -6.28 -15.50
N THR A 66 7.26 -7.27 -15.06
CA THR A 66 8.46 -7.76 -15.77
C THR A 66 8.10 -8.55 -17.03
N ALA A 67 7.03 -9.35 -17.01
CA ALA A 67 6.55 -10.04 -18.22
C ALA A 67 6.07 -9.05 -19.30
N GLY A 68 5.75 -7.80 -18.93
CA GLY A 68 5.37 -6.70 -19.82
C GLY A 68 6.40 -6.40 -20.92
N PHE A 69 7.67 -6.78 -20.70
CA PHE A 69 8.72 -6.61 -21.70
C PHE A 69 8.59 -7.61 -22.87
N LEU A 70 7.89 -8.73 -22.70
CA LEU A 70 7.57 -9.68 -23.78
C LEU A 70 6.36 -9.24 -24.61
N GLY A 71 5.59 -8.29 -24.07
CA GLY A 71 4.39 -7.74 -24.67
C GLY A 71 3.72 -6.84 -23.63
N PHE A 72 3.34 -5.62 -24.04
CA PHE A 72 2.93 -4.56 -23.11
C PHE A 72 1.71 -4.94 -22.22
N ALA A 73 0.85 -5.87 -22.66
CA ALA A 73 -0.38 -6.24 -21.95
C ALA A 73 -0.15 -6.81 -20.53
N PRO A 74 0.72 -7.81 -20.30
CA PRO A 74 1.14 -8.21 -18.96
C PRO A 74 1.60 -7.04 -18.07
N GLY A 75 2.30 -6.05 -18.64
CA GLY A 75 2.75 -4.86 -17.91
C GLY A 75 1.59 -4.04 -17.33
N LEU A 76 0.46 -3.98 -18.04
CA LEU A 76 -0.77 -3.31 -17.57
C LEU A 76 -1.44 -4.09 -16.43
N VAL A 77 -1.37 -5.43 -16.44
CA VAL A 77 -1.83 -6.25 -15.31
C VAL A 77 -0.99 -5.96 -14.07
N GLY A 78 0.34 -5.90 -14.23
CA GLY A 78 1.27 -5.51 -13.17
C GLY A 78 0.96 -4.12 -12.59
N LEU A 79 0.59 -3.17 -13.45
CA LEU A 79 0.16 -1.82 -13.04
C LEU A 79 -1.04 -1.86 -12.08
N VAL A 80 -2.11 -2.56 -12.47
CA VAL A 80 -3.35 -2.65 -11.69
C VAL A 80 -3.09 -3.34 -10.35
N LEU A 81 -2.36 -4.47 -10.35
CA LEU A 81 -2.03 -5.20 -9.13
C LEU A 81 -1.16 -4.38 -8.18
N GLY A 82 -0.22 -3.59 -8.72
CA GLY A 82 0.60 -2.66 -7.93
C GLY A 82 -0.25 -1.59 -7.21
N TYR A 83 -1.22 -0.99 -7.90
CA TYR A 83 -2.16 -0.05 -7.28
C TYR A 83 -3.04 -0.71 -6.21
N GLN A 84 -3.58 -1.90 -6.48
CA GLN A 84 -4.41 -2.64 -5.51
C GLN A 84 -3.62 -2.97 -4.24
N GLU A 85 -2.36 -3.39 -4.39
CA GLU A 85 -1.52 -3.72 -3.24
C GLU A 85 -1.18 -2.48 -2.41
N LEU A 86 -0.83 -1.36 -3.04
CA LEU A 86 -0.59 -0.10 -2.31
C LEU A 86 -1.85 0.37 -1.56
N ALA A 87 -3.03 0.23 -2.18
CA ALA A 87 -4.29 0.54 -1.53
C ALA A 87 -4.54 -0.38 -0.32
N ALA A 88 -4.26 -1.68 -0.44
CA ALA A 88 -4.39 -2.64 0.65
C ALA A 88 -3.39 -2.38 1.80
N ILE A 89 -2.16 -1.99 1.48
CA ILE A 89 -1.14 -1.62 2.47
C ILE A 89 -1.61 -0.40 3.27
N ARG A 90 -2.10 0.64 2.58
CA ARG A 90 -2.67 1.86 3.18
C ARG A 90 -3.91 1.57 4.03
N ALA A 91 -4.79 0.69 3.57
CA ALA A 91 -5.96 0.25 4.32
C ALA A 91 -5.62 -0.62 5.54
N GLY A 92 -4.35 -1.01 5.71
CA GLY A 92 -3.92 -1.86 6.82
C GLY A 92 -4.21 -3.36 6.63
N THR A 93 -4.59 -3.78 5.42
CA THR A 93 -5.03 -5.15 5.13
C THR A 93 -3.97 -6.03 4.47
N ALA A 94 -2.88 -5.46 3.94
CA ALA A 94 -1.74 -6.19 3.35
C ALA A 94 -0.40 -5.83 4.01
N PRO A 95 0.61 -6.71 4.09
CA PRO A 95 1.89 -6.42 4.75
C PRO A 95 2.67 -5.27 4.09
N GLY A 96 3.26 -4.39 4.91
CA GLY A 96 4.04 -3.25 4.40
C GLY A 96 5.34 -3.64 3.71
N SER A 97 5.85 -4.86 3.95
CA SER A 97 7.02 -5.43 3.26
C SER A 97 6.83 -5.51 1.73
N GLY A 98 5.58 -5.55 1.25
CA GLY A 98 5.24 -5.51 -0.18
C GLY A 98 5.28 -4.11 -0.81
N GLU A 99 5.47 -3.03 -0.04
CA GLU A 99 5.36 -1.65 -0.54
C GLU A 99 6.38 -1.36 -1.66
N GLY A 100 7.64 -1.74 -1.47
CA GLY A 100 8.68 -1.57 -2.49
C GLY A 100 8.38 -2.33 -3.78
N TRP A 101 7.90 -3.56 -3.67
CA TRP A 101 7.51 -4.41 -4.81
C TRP A 101 6.33 -3.81 -5.58
N ALA A 102 5.31 -3.33 -4.86
CA ALA A 102 4.13 -2.71 -5.44
C ALA A 102 4.45 -1.37 -6.12
N LEU A 103 5.34 -0.55 -5.54
CA LEU A 103 5.85 0.68 -6.16
C LEU A 103 6.61 0.38 -7.45
N LEU A 104 7.51 -0.61 -7.42
CA LEU A 104 8.28 -1.02 -8.60
C LEU A 104 7.36 -1.53 -9.72
N ALA A 105 6.42 -2.43 -9.39
CA ALA A 105 5.44 -2.95 -10.34
C ALA A 105 4.59 -1.84 -10.97
N ARG A 106 4.12 -0.87 -10.17
CA ARG A 106 3.36 0.29 -10.64
C ARG A 106 4.18 1.16 -11.59
N ASN A 107 5.42 1.47 -11.24
CA ASN A 107 6.26 2.34 -12.07
C ASN A 107 6.63 1.66 -13.40
N LEU A 108 6.95 0.37 -13.38
CA LEU A 108 7.14 -0.44 -14.59
C LEU A 108 5.87 -0.50 -15.43
N GLY A 109 4.70 -0.67 -14.82
CA GLY A 109 3.43 -0.67 -15.54
C GLY A 109 3.15 0.65 -16.28
N TRP A 110 3.45 1.80 -15.66
CA TRP A 110 3.36 3.11 -16.31
C TRP A 110 4.33 3.26 -17.48
N PHE A 111 5.55 2.75 -17.34
CA PHE A 111 6.51 2.71 -18.44
C PHE A 111 5.95 1.94 -19.65
N HIS A 112 5.40 0.74 -19.42
CA HIS A 112 4.80 -0.07 -20.49
C HIS A 112 3.61 0.64 -21.15
N LEU A 113 2.70 1.23 -20.38
CA LEU A 113 1.58 2.00 -20.91
C LEU A 113 2.05 3.17 -21.78
N THR A 114 3.05 3.92 -21.31
CA THR A 114 3.58 5.09 -22.01
C THR A 114 4.22 4.68 -23.34
N MET A 115 5.07 3.65 -23.34
CA MET A 115 5.69 3.13 -24.56
C MET A 115 4.66 2.62 -25.56
N LEU A 116 3.64 1.89 -25.10
CA LEU A 116 2.56 1.41 -25.96
C LEU A 116 1.82 2.56 -26.64
N LEU A 117 1.48 3.62 -25.91
CA LEU A 117 0.82 4.81 -26.47
C LEU A 117 1.69 5.52 -27.52
N ILE A 118 3.00 5.65 -27.27
CA ILE A 118 3.94 6.23 -28.24
C ILE A 118 3.99 5.41 -29.52
N ILE A 119 4.07 4.08 -29.42
CA ILE A 119 4.10 3.18 -30.59
C ILE A 119 2.81 3.30 -31.41
N VAL A 120 1.65 3.25 -30.75
CA VAL A 120 0.35 3.35 -31.41
C VAL A 120 0.18 4.73 -32.08
N ALA A 121 0.56 5.81 -31.40
CA ALA A 121 0.54 7.16 -31.98
C ALA A 121 1.45 7.27 -33.21
N GLY A 122 2.67 6.73 -33.13
CA GLY A 122 3.61 6.70 -34.25
C GLY A 122 3.10 5.88 -35.44
N TRP A 123 2.37 4.79 -35.19
CA TRP A 123 1.74 4.00 -36.24
C TRP A 123 0.58 4.75 -36.90
N MET A 124 -0.30 5.36 -36.10
CA MET A 124 -1.42 6.18 -36.60
C MET A 124 -0.94 7.38 -37.42
N ALA A 125 0.15 8.03 -37.03
CA ALA A 125 0.70 9.18 -37.75
C ALA A 125 1.34 8.82 -39.11
N ARG A 126 1.63 7.53 -39.34
CA ARG A 126 2.22 7.01 -40.60
C ARG A 126 1.19 6.38 -41.54
N SER A 127 -0.02 6.15 -41.05
CA SER A 127 -1.13 5.54 -41.79
C SER A 127 -1.98 6.62 -42.46
#